data_AF-A0A538JEU8-F1
#
_entry.id   AF-A0A538JEU8-F1
#
_cell.length_a   1.000
_cell.length_b   1.000
_cell.length_c   1.000
_cell.angle_alpha   90.00
_cell.angle_beta   90.00
_cell.angle_gamma   90.00
#
_symmetry.space_group_name_H-M   'P 1'
#
loop_
_entity.id
_entity.type
_entity.pdbx_description
1 polymer ?
#
loop_
_entity_poly.entity_id
_entity_poly.type
_entity_poly.pdbx_seq_one_letter_code
_entity_poly.pdbx_strand_id
1 'polypeptide(L)'
;MKLVVQWSRVESALDPSWGEAQLLLLIDDASRSERAAALLGPANPGRSGNAIRFTTARSGGALGPEAVRRMLRRLDDELIEGRLELVATSAAAPLPVIDRRTLADAWDAELAALPSDWSDLWCELRLTSTDHLETAALLTAPLNPLRFDGSPSYRFRCARNFGYGTSPRMVRRCFERLDDEDIPGSISVLRALSDTHPAATQGPVWYVGGRTV
;
A
#
# COMPACT_ATOMS: atom_id res chain seq x y z
N MET A 1 27.32 21.59 26.18
CA MET A 1 26.62 20.30 26.47
C MET A 1 26.82 19.39 25.27
N LYS A 2 27.31 18.16 25.47
CA LYS A 2 27.60 17.21 24.37
C LYS A 2 26.36 16.93 23.50
N LEU A 3 26.52 16.85 22.19
CA LEU A 3 25.47 16.61 21.21
C LEU A 3 24.75 15.27 21.42
N VAL A 4 25.47 14.24 21.85
CA VAL A 4 24.86 12.95 22.23
C VAL A 4 23.84 13.11 23.37
N VAL A 5 24.13 13.96 24.35
CA VAL A 5 23.22 14.21 25.48
C VAL A 5 22.00 15.00 25.02
N GLN A 6 22.19 15.96 24.11
CA GLN A 6 21.08 16.69 23.47
C GLN A 6 20.16 15.74 22.71
N TRP A 7 20.74 14.80 21.95
CA TRP A 7 19.98 13.79 21.23
C TRP A 7 19.17 12.88 22.15
N SER A 8 19.77 12.35 23.23
CA SER A 8 19.03 11.52 24.18
C SER A 8 17.83 12.25 24.78
N ARG A 9 17.95 13.56 25.04
CA ARG A 9 16.86 14.38 25.55
C ARG A 9 15.76 14.61 24.51
N VAL A 10 16.15 14.89 23.26
CA VAL A 10 15.20 15.03 22.14
C VAL A 10 14.46 13.71 21.94
N GLU A 11 15.18 12.60 21.82
CA GLU A 11 14.64 11.26 21.59
C GLU A 11 13.67 10.83 22.70
N SER A 12 13.97 11.10 23.98
CA SER A 12 13.07 10.77 25.09
C SER A 12 11.79 11.62 25.14
N ALA A 13 11.79 12.77 24.48
CA ALA A 13 10.64 13.67 24.43
C ALA A 13 9.74 13.42 23.20
N LEU A 14 10.15 12.55 22.27
CA LEU A 14 9.35 12.18 21.11
C LEU A 14 8.19 11.26 21.51
N ASP A 15 7.04 11.41 20.85
CA ASP A 15 5.89 10.53 21.01
C ASP A 15 6.26 9.06 20.70
N PRO A 16 5.92 8.06 21.53
CA PRO A 16 6.24 6.66 21.25
C PRO A 16 5.86 6.15 19.85
N SER A 17 4.86 6.74 19.19
CA SER A 17 4.44 6.41 17.82
C SER A 17 5.14 7.22 16.71
N TRP A 18 6.20 7.97 17.01
CA TRP A 18 6.92 8.73 15.99
C TRP A 18 7.55 7.79 14.94
N GLY A 19 7.42 8.17 13.67
CA GLY A 19 7.98 7.46 12.52
C GLY A 19 9.24 8.14 12.00
N GLU A 20 9.18 9.45 11.83
CA GLU A 20 10.28 10.30 11.36
C GLU A 20 10.45 11.52 12.27
N ALA A 21 11.70 11.94 12.47
CA ALA A 21 12.06 13.18 13.14
C ALA A 21 13.09 13.95 12.30
N GLN A 22 12.80 15.24 12.08
CA GLN A 22 13.69 16.17 11.40
C GLN A 22 14.46 17.00 12.42
N LEU A 23 15.78 17.00 12.28
CA LEU A 23 16.71 17.61 13.21
C LEU A 23 17.46 18.75 12.54
N LEU A 24 17.71 19.79 13.31
CA LEU A 24 18.56 20.92 12.95
C LEU A 24 19.72 20.98 13.93
N LEU A 25 20.94 20.87 13.42
CA LEU A 25 22.16 21.09 14.17
C LEU A 25 22.73 22.46 13.78
N LEU A 26 22.77 23.38 14.75
CA LEU A 26 23.43 24.67 14.64
C LEU A 26 24.85 24.53 15.20
N ILE A 27 25.86 24.74 14.37
CA ILE A 27 27.27 24.70 14.78
C ILE A 27 27.68 26.07 15.30
N ASP A 28 28.34 26.11 16.45
CA ASP A 28 28.75 27.37 17.09
C ASP A 28 29.89 28.06 16.31
N ASP A 29 30.85 27.25 15.84
CA ASP A 29 31.95 27.71 14.97
C ASP A 29 31.66 27.41 13.49
N ALA A 30 31.34 28.47 12.74
CA ALA A 30 31.05 28.37 11.31
C ALA A 30 32.17 27.70 10.49
N SER A 31 33.43 27.81 10.90
CA SER A 31 34.57 27.18 10.21
C SER A 31 34.55 25.64 10.30
N ARG A 32 33.92 25.09 11.34
CA ARG A 32 33.76 23.65 11.57
C ARG A 32 32.55 23.05 10.85
N SER A 33 31.71 23.87 10.23
CA SER A 33 30.41 23.44 9.68
C SER A 33 30.55 22.47 8.50
N GLU A 34 31.58 22.63 7.67
CA GLU A 34 31.86 21.70 6.57
C GLU A 34 32.30 20.34 7.10
N ARG A 35 33.18 20.32 8.10
CA ARG A 35 33.63 19.09 8.77
C ARG A 35 32.46 18.37 9.45
N ALA A 36 31.59 19.12 10.12
CA ALA A 36 30.41 18.57 10.77
C ALA A 36 29.45 17.91 9.76
N ALA A 37 29.21 18.56 8.62
CA ALA A 37 28.38 18.01 7.55
C ALA A 37 29.00 16.73 6.95
N ALA A 38 30.33 16.69 6.78
CA ALA A 38 31.03 15.50 6.29
C ALA A 38 30.86 14.30 7.24
N LEU A 39 30.91 14.52 8.56
CA LEU A 39 30.69 13.47 9.56
C LEU A 39 29.24 12.96 9.59
N LEU A 40 28.30 13.82 9.21
CA LEU A 40 26.88 13.50 9.05
C LEU A 40 26.54 12.95 7.66
N GLY A 41 27.52 12.77 6.77
CA GLY A 41 27.33 12.35 5.38
C GLY A 41 26.33 11.20 5.15
N PRO A 42 26.35 10.11 5.94
CA PRO A 42 25.39 9.02 5.82
C PRO A 42 23.90 9.43 5.99
N ALA A 43 23.64 10.56 6.65
CA ALA A 43 22.30 11.11 6.85
C ALA A 43 21.81 11.97 5.67
N ASN A 44 22.62 12.12 4.62
CA ASN A 44 22.40 13.06 3.51
C ASN A 44 21.96 14.45 3.99
N PRO A 45 22.78 15.13 4.83
CA PRO A 45 22.37 16.36 5.47
C PRO A 45 22.27 17.53 4.48
N GLY A 46 21.24 18.36 4.63
CA GLY A 46 21.15 19.67 3.98
C GLY A 46 21.87 20.72 4.81
N ARG A 47 22.85 21.43 4.23
CA ARG A 47 23.61 22.49 4.93
C ARG A 47 23.27 23.86 4.39
N SER A 48 23.08 24.83 5.29
CA SER A 48 22.97 26.26 4.98
C SER A 48 23.76 27.07 6.02
N GLY A 49 24.95 27.56 5.65
CA GLY A 49 25.84 28.23 6.61
C GLY A 49 26.31 27.28 7.71
N ASN A 50 25.99 27.63 8.97
CA ASN A 50 26.25 26.82 10.16
C ASN A 50 25.07 25.94 10.60
N ALA A 51 23.98 25.94 9.84
CA ALA A 51 22.82 25.08 10.05
C ALA A 51 22.92 23.80 9.21
N ILE A 52 22.76 22.65 9.85
CA ILE A 52 22.77 21.33 9.22
C ILE A 52 21.46 20.62 9.55
N ARG A 53 20.65 20.34 8.53
CA ARG A 53 19.38 19.62 8.64
C ARG A 53 19.54 18.18 8.21
N PHE A 54 18.99 17.26 8.99
CA PHE A 54 19.00 15.83 8.65
C PHE A 54 17.82 15.12 9.29
N THR A 55 17.52 13.94 8.79
CA THR A 55 16.33 13.17 9.17
C THR A 55 16.72 11.84 9.80
N THR A 56 15.95 11.40 10.78
CA THR A 56 16.00 10.05 11.32
C THR A 56 14.63 9.40 11.33
N ALA A 57 14.58 8.09 11.11
CA ALA A 57 13.34 7.32 11.07
C ALA A 57 13.49 5.99 11.81
N ARG A 58 12.41 5.51 12.45
CA ARG A 58 12.37 4.18 13.08
C ARG A 58 12.09 3.06 12.08
N SER A 59 11.39 3.36 11.00
CA SER A 59 10.85 2.36 10.06
C SER A 59 11.07 2.82 8.61
N GLY A 60 12.24 2.48 8.06
CA GLY A 60 12.60 2.74 6.65
C GLY A 60 12.76 4.22 6.28
N GLY A 61 13.32 4.52 5.11
CA GLY A 61 13.35 5.86 4.53
C GLY A 61 14.43 6.84 5.03
N ALA A 62 14.97 6.65 6.25
CA ALA A 62 16.11 7.44 6.77
C ALA A 62 16.99 6.61 7.73
N LEU A 63 18.04 7.22 8.27
CA LEU A 63 18.90 6.56 9.26
C LEU A 63 18.18 6.33 10.58
N GLY A 64 18.43 5.16 11.19
CA GLY A 64 17.89 4.83 12.50
C GLY A 64 18.47 5.69 13.65
N PRO A 65 17.76 5.78 14.79
CA PRO A 65 18.17 6.55 15.98
C PRO A 65 19.60 6.26 16.46
N GLU A 66 19.99 4.98 16.49
CA GLU A 66 21.33 4.57 16.91
C GLU A 66 22.43 4.99 15.92
N ALA A 67 22.11 5.10 14.63
CA ALA A 67 23.06 5.61 13.64
C ALA A 67 23.31 7.11 13.85
N VAL A 68 22.23 7.89 14.11
CA VAL A 68 22.36 9.30 14.49
C VAL A 68 23.19 9.48 15.74
N ARG A 69 22.92 8.70 16.79
CA ARG A 69 23.70 8.75 18.04
C ARG A 69 25.18 8.52 17.81
N ARG A 70 25.54 7.57 16.95
CA ARG A 70 26.95 7.30 16.59
C ARG A 70 27.60 8.47 15.85
N MET A 71 26.89 9.14 14.95
CA MET A 71 27.44 10.30 14.23
C MET A 71 27.62 11.50 15.17
N LEU A 72 26.65 11.78 16.04
CA LEU A 72 26.75 12.85 17.03
C LEU A 72 27.90 12.60 18.01
N ARG A 73 28.16 11.34 18.38
CA ARG A 73 29.33 10.99 19.20
C ARG A 73 30.64 11.33 18.52
N ARG A 74 30.77 11.10 17.21
CA ARG A 74 31.97 11.48 16.44
C ARG A 74 32.17 13.00 16.41
N LEU A 75 31.09 13.77 16.32
CA LEU A 75 31.16 15.24 16.43
C LEU A 75 31.66 15.67 17.81
N ASP A 76 31.12 15.06 18.87
CA ASP A 76 31.58 15.30 20.25
C ASP A 76 33.05 14.93 20.44
N ASP A 77 33.51 13.80 19.86
CA ASP A 77 34.90 13.33 19.93
C ASP A 77 35.86 14.27 19.18
N GLU A 78 35.40 14.94 18.12
CA GLU A 78 36.15 15.97 17.39
C GLU A 78 36.03 17.39 17.99
N LEU A 79 35.38 17.51 19.16
CA LEU A 79 35.15 18.78 19.86
C LEU A 79 34.39 19.81 19.00
N ILE A 80 33.45 19.34 18.18
CA ILE A 80 32.57 20.20 17.39
C ILE A 80 31.34 20.52 18.23
N GLU A 81 31.29 21.76 18.72
CA GLU A 81 30.20 22.25 19.56
C GLU A 81 29.02 22.79 18.73
N GLY A 82 27.83 22.65 19.29
CA GLY A 82 26.61 23.12 18.67
C GLY A 82 25.35 22.79 19.46
N ARG A 83 24.22 23.19 18.89
CA ARG A 83 22.88 22.97 19.42
C ARG A 83 22.06 22.10 18.48
N LEU A 84 21.47 21.04 19.03
CA LEU A 84 20.54 20.16 18.31
C LEU A 84 19.10 20.55 18.66
N GLU A 85 18.33 20.84 17.63
CA GLU A 85 16.91 21.23 17.73
C GLU A 85 16.05 20.25 16.93
N LEU A 86 14.89 19.91 17.50
CA LEU A 86 13.86 19.17 16.80
C LEU A 86 13.00 20.15 16.00
N VAL A 87 12.96 19.98 14.69
CA VAL A 87 12.22 20.88 13.78
C VAL A 87 10.80 20.37 13.56
N ALA A 88 10.66 19.07 13.31
CA ALA A 88 9.38 18.43 13.02
C ALA A 88 9.41 16.95 13.39
N THR A 89 8.24 16.42 13.71
CA THR A 89 8.00 14.98 13.91
C THR A 89 6.81 14.57 13.07
N SER A 90 6.87 13.36 12.52
CA SER A 90 5.71 12.71 11.91
C SER A 90 5.43 11.40 12.62
N ALA A 91 4.15 11.06 12.77
CA ALA A 91 3.76 9.74 13.24
C ALA A 91 4.15 8.69 12.20
N ALA A 92 4.51 7.49 12.67
CA ALA A 92 4.65 6.35 11.77
C ALA A 92 3.32 6.17 11.03
N ALA A 93 3.37 6.11 9.70
CA ALA A 93 2.19 5.76 8.93
C ALA A 93 1.69 4.40 9.46
N PRO A 94 0.42 4.28 9.87
CA PRO A 94 -0.10 2.99 10.30
C PRO A 94 0.13 2.00 9.16
N LEU A 95 0.73 0.85 9.48
CA LEU A 95 0.85 -0.24 8.52
C LEU A 95 -0.55 -0.51 7.98
N PRO A 96 -0.73 -0.60 6.64
CA PRO A 96 -2.04 -0.91 6.09
C PRO A 96 -2.50 -2.21 6.71
N VAL A 97 -3.65 -2.16 7.40
CA VAL A 97 -4.33 -3.36 7.86
C VAL A 97 -4.72 -4.10 6.59
N ILE A 98 -4.02 -5.19 6.29
CA ILE A 98 -4.42 -6.10 5.24
C ILE A 98 -5.74 -6.70 5.71
N ASP A 99 -6.84 -6.28 5.07
CA ASP A 99 -8.14 -6.89 5.27
C ASP A 99 -8.01 -8.37 4.85
N ARG A 100 -7.99 -9.27 5.83
CA ARG A 100 -7.83 -10.72 5.62
C ARG A 100 -9.12 -11.38 5.14
N ARG A 101 -10.05 -10.64 4.55
CA ARG A 101 -11.22 -11.24 3.94
C ARG A 101 -10.77 -12.10 2.77
N THR A 102 -11.21 -13.36 2.78
CA THR A 102 -11.07 -14.27 1.66
C THR A 102 -11.79 -13.69 0.43
N LEU A 103 -11.37 -14.06 -0.77
CA LEU A 103 -12.08 -13.67 -1.99
C LEU A 103 -13.51 -14.21 -1.99
N ALA A 104 -13.74 -15.39 -1.43
CA ALA A 104 -15.08 -15.95 -1.25
C ALA A 104 -15.97 -15.06 -0.35
N ASP A 105 -15.46 -14.60 0.80
CA ASP A 105 -16.21 -13.72 1.70
C ASP A 105 -16.43 -12.32 1.08
N ALA A 106 -15.42 -11.81 0.37
CA ALA A 106 -15.53 -10.54 -0.34
C ALA A 106 -16.61 -10.61 -1.43
N TRP A 107 -16.72 -11.74 -2.12
CA TRP A 107 -17.78 -11.98 -3.09
C TRP A 107 -19.18 -12.04 -2.47
N ASP A 108 -19.32 -12.73 -1.34
CA ASP A 108 -20.59 -12.77 -0.61
C ASP A 108 -21.00 -11.36 -0.15
N ALA A 109 -20.04 -10.53 0.28
CA ALA A 109 -20.28 -9.15 0.66
C ALA A 109 -20.72 -8.27 -0.53
N GLU A 110 -20.07 -8.40 -1.70
CA GLU A 110 -20.47 -7.69 -2.93
C GLU A 110 -21.90 -8.07 -3.33
N LEU A 111 -22.25 -9.36 -3.28
CA LEU A 111 -23.61 -9.81 -3.61
C LEU A 111 -24.66 -9.31 -2.61
N ALA A 112 -24.32 -9.27 -1.32
CA ALA A 112 -25.23 -8.79 -0.28
C ALA A 112 -25.56 -7.29 -0.41
N ALA A 113 -24.67 -6.51 -1.03
CA ALA A 113 -24.87 -5.08 -1.27
C ALA A 113 -25.76 -4.78 -2.50
N LEU A 114 -26.05 -5.79 -3.34
CA LEU A 114 -26.84 -5.58 -4.55
C LEU A 114 -28.34 -5.46 -4.27
N PRO A 115 -29.09 -4.72 -5.12
CA PRO A 115 -30.55 -4.72 -5.11
C PRO A 115 -31.13 -6.13 -5.21
N SER A 116 -32.23 -6.43 -4.53
CA SER A 116 -32.82 -7.77 -4.50
C SER A 116 -33.28 -8.30 -5.87
N ASP A 117 -33.36 -7.45 -6.88
CA ASP A 117 -33.80 -7.71 -8.26
C ASP A 117 -32.65 -7.77 -9.29
N TRP A 118 -31.39 -7.74 -8.84
CA TRP A 118 -30.24 -7.87 -9.73
C TRP A 118 -30.33 -9.18 -10.54
N SER A 119 -29.89 -9.13 -11.80
CA SER A 119 -30.00 -10.20 -12.79
C SER A 119 -28.65 -10.61 -13.40
N ASP A 120 -27.87 -9.64 -13.88
CA ASP A 120 -26.56 -9.85 -14.50
C ASP A 120 -25.53 -8.87 -13.93
N LEU A 121 -24.29 -9.34 -13.77
CA LEU A 121 -23.16 -8.57 -13.26
C LEU A 121 -21.99 -8.63 -14.23
N TRP A 122 -21.29 -7.50 -14.31
CA TRP A 122 -19.97 -7.40 -14.90
C TRP A 122 -18.97 -7.15 -13.78
N CYS A 123 -18.07 -8.10 -13.55
CA CYS A 123 -17.20 -8.13 -12.38
C CYS A 123 -15.72 -8.04 -12.78
N GLU A 124 -14.88 -7.64 -11.83
CA GLU A 124 -13.43 -7.65 -11.96
C GLU A 124 -12.77 -8.34 -10.76
N LEU A 125 -11.97 -9.37 -11.04
CA LEU A 125 -11.01 -9.96 -10.12
C LEU A 125 -9.65 -9.33 -10.39
N ARG A 126 -9.07 -8.65 -9.40
CA ARG A 126 -7.74 -8.03 -9.47
C ARG A 126 -6.79 -8.74 -8.53
N LEU A 127 -5.71 -9.28 -9.08
CA LEU A 127 -4.64 -9.93 -8.32
C LEU A 127 -3.62 -8.89 -7.85
N THR A 128 -2.92 -9.19 -6.77
CA THR A 128 -1.86 -8.28 -6.24
C THR A 128 -0.52 -8.42 -6.97
N SER A 129 -0.29 -9.55 -7.64
CA SER A 129 0.92 -9.82 -8.43
C SER A 129 0.57 -10.45 -9.78
N THR A 130 1.37 -10.12 -10.81
CA THR A 130 1.30 -10.75 -12.14
C THR A 130 1.74 -12.21 -12.12
N ASP A 131 2.50 -12.64 -11.10
CA ASP A 131 3.00 -14.03 -10.98
C ASP A 131 1.86 -15.04 -10.84
N HIS A 132 0.71 -14.58 -10.33
CA HIS A 132 -0.47 -15.43 -10.12
C HIS A 132 -1.39 -15.51 -11.33
N LEU A 133 -1.10 -14.80 -12.43
CA LEU A 133 -2.01 -14.72 -13.58
C LEU A 133 -2.34 -16.11 -14.14
N GLU A 134 -1.35 -16.88 -14.55
CA GLU A 134 -1.61 -18.15 -15.25
C GLU A 134 -2.36 -19.15 -14.36
N THR A 135 -1.93 -19.27 -13.10
CA THR A 135 -2.58 -20.15 -12.11
C THR A 135 -4.01 -19.68 -11.81
N ALA A 136 -4.22 -18.38 -11.59
CA ALA A 136 -5.56 -17.84 -11.32
C ALA A 136 -6.49 -18.02 -12.51
N ALA A 137 -6.02 -17.82 -13.74
CA ALA A 137 -6.80 -18.07 -14.95
C ALA A 137 -7.25 -19.53 -15.05
N LEU A 138 -6.39 -20.48 -14.69
CA LEU A 138 -6.72 -21.90 -14.68
C LEU A 138 -7.77 -22.23 -13.61
N LEU A 139 -7.57 -21.76 -12.37
CA LEU A 139 -8.47 -22.03 -11.24
C LEU A 139 -9.85 -21.39 -11.44
N THR A 140 -9.88 -20.24 -12.13
CA THR A 140 -11.10 -19.49 -12.48
C THR A 140 -11.57 -19.74 -13.92
N ALA A 141 -11.07 -20.76 -14.62
CA ALA A 141 -11.48 -21.07 -15.99
C ALA A 141 -13.03 -21.18 -16.18
N PRO A 142 -13.82 -21.70 -15.23
CA PRO A 142 -15.29 -21.71 -15.34
C PRO A 142 -15.95 -20.32 -15.38
N LEU A 143 -15.22 -19.25 -15.02
CA LEU A 143 -15.71 -17.87 -15.13
C LEU A 143 -15.64 -17.35 -16.56
N ASN A 144 -14.94 -18.05 -17.45
CA ASN A 144 -14.52 -17.58 -18.76
C ASN A 144 -13.89 -16.16 -18.69
N PRO A 145 -12.82 -15.99 -17.89
CA PRO A 145 -12.26 -14.68 -17.60
C PRO A 145 -11.60 -14.06 -18.84
N LEU A 146 -11.88 -12.78 -19.05
CA LEU A 146 -11.27 -11.95 -20.08
C LEU A 146 -10.20 -11.06 -19.47
N ARG A 147 -9.01 -11.04 -20.07
CA ARG A 147 -7.97 -10.07 -19.72
C ARG A 147 -8.22 -8.76 -20.43
N PHE A 148 -8.09 -7.67 -19.67
CA PHE A 148 -8.08 -6.31 -20.21
C PHE A 148 -6.72 -5.66 -19.94
N ASP A 149 -6.37 -4.69 -20.78
CA ASP A 149 -5.40 -3.61 -20.53
C ASP A 149 -4.02 -3.96 -19.94
N GLY A 150 -3.59 -5.22 -20.00
CA GLY A 150 -2.29 -5.66 -19.49
C GLY A 150 -2.18 -5.70 -17.96
N SER A 151 -3.20 -5.26 -17.22
CA SER A 151 -3.21 -5.29 -15.76
C SER A 151 -3.29 -6.73 -15.21
N PRO A 152 -2.91 -6.95 -13.93
CA PRO A 152 -3.07 -8.23 -13.25
C PRO A 152 -4.55 -8.47 -12.88
N SER A 153 -5.46 -8.39 -13.85
CA SER A 153 -6.89 -8.51 -13.61
C SER A 153 -7.61 -9.34 -14.69
N TYR A 154 -8.74 -9.88 -14.26
CA TYR A 154 -9.70 -10.59 -15.09
C TYR A 154 -11.06 -9.95 -14.94
N ARG A 155 -11.80 -9.86 -16.05
CA ARG A 155 -13.21 -9.52 -16.04
C ARG A 155 -14.05 -10.69 -16.48
N PHE A 156 -15.21 -10.82 -15.87
CA PHE A 156 -16.11 -11.94 -16.16
C PHE A 156 -17.56 -11.52 -15.91
N ARG A 157 -18.46 -12.34 -16.44
CA ARG A 157 -19.90 -12.17 -16.28
C ARG A 157 -20.42 -13.11 -15.20
N CYS A 158 -21.31 -12.60 -14.35
CA CYS A 158 -22.08 -13.41 -13.42
C CYS A 158 -23.57 -13.22 -13.68
N ALA A 159 -24.31 -14.31 -13.76
CA ALA A 159 -25.75 -14.28 -14.03
C ALA A 159 -26.51 -15.01 -12.93
N ARG A 160 -27.56 -14.38 -12.39
CA ARG A 160 -28.27 -14.91 -11.21
C ARG A 160 -29.04 -16.18 -11.52
N ASN A 161 -29.87 -16.13 -12.56
CA ASN A 161 -30.86 -17.16 -12.86
C ASN A 161 -30.78 -17.66 -14.31
N PHE A 162 -30.47 -16.77 -15.26
CA PHE A 162 -30.40 -17.06 -16.69
C PHE A 162 -29.38 -16.13 -17.36
N GLY A 163 -28.87 -16.50 -18.53
CA GLY A 163 -27.91 -15.72 -19.30
C GLY A 163 -26.57 -16.44 -19.49
N TYR A 164 -25.58 -15.70 -19.96
CA TYR A 164 -24.26 -16.23 -20.34
C TYR A 164 -23.20 -16.13 -19.23
N GLY A 165 -23.53 -15.46 -18.12
CA GLY A 165 -22.64 -15.35 -16.98
C GLY A 165 -22.60 -16.62 -16.14
N THR A 166 -21.50 -16.81 -15.43
CA THR A 166 -21.34 -17.90 -14.48
C THR A 166 -22.24 -17.70 -13.26
N SER A 167 -22.77 -18.77 -12.68
CA SER A 167 -23.67 -18.65 -11.52
C SER A 167 -22.92 -18.14 -10.28
N PRO A 168 -23.59 -17.42 -9.35
CA PRO A 168 -22.92 -16.83 -8.18
C PRO A 168 -22.21 -17.86 -7.30
N ARG A 169 -22.81 -19.05 -7.20
CA ARG A 169 -22.24 -20.18 -6.46
C ARG A 169 -20.99 -20.72 -7.12
N MET A 170 -20.93 -20.74 -8.46
CA MET A 170 -19.73 -21.17 -9.17
C MET A 170 -18.63 -20.10 -9.11
N VAL A 171 -18.99 -18.81 -9.15
CA VAL A 171 -18.05 -17.70 -8.89
C VAL A 171 -17.41 -17.88 -7.52
N ARG A 172 -18.22 -18.06 -6.48
CA ARG A 172 -17.75 -18.30 -5.11
C ARG A 172 -16.78 -19.50 -5.03
N ARG A 173 -17.13 -20.62 -5.66
CA ARG A 173 -16.25 -21.81 -5.70
C ARG A 173 -14.92 -21.58 -6.41
N CYS A 174 -14.88 -20.72 -7.42
CA CYS A 174 -13.63 -20.37 -8.08
C CYS A 174 -12.76 -19.50 -7.16
N PHE A 175 -13.37 -18.62 -6.35
CA PHE A 175 -12.66 -17.84 -5.36
C PHE A 175 -12.16 -18.66 -4.18
N GLU A 176 -12.95 -19.62 -3.68
CA GLU A 176 -12.48 -20.59 -2.67
C GLU A 176 -11.20 -21.30 -3.12
N ARG A 177 -11.09 -21.67 -4.41
CA ARG A 177 -9.86 -22.28 -4.95
C ARG A 177 -8.67 -21.33 -4.97
N LEU A 178 -8.89 -20.03 -5.19
CA LEU A 178 -7.82 -19.03 -5.11
C LEU A 178 -7.39 -18.83 -3.66
N ASP A 179 -8.36 -18.80 -2.75
CA ASP A 179 -8.12 -18.70 -1.31
C ASP A 179 -7.34 -19.93 -0.79
N ASP A 180 -7.72 -21.14 -1.21
CA ASP A 180 -7.04 -22.40 -0.85
C ASP A 180 -5.58 -22.47 -1.34
N GLU A 181 -5.27 -21.77 -2.44
CA GLU A 181 -3.92 -21.68 -3.02
C GLU A 181 -3.17 -20.42 -2.55
N ASP A 182 -3.68 -19.71 -1.54
CA ASP A 182 -3.13 -18.47 -1.00
C ASP A 182 -2.84 -17.41 -2.10
N ILE A 183 -3.71 -17.30 -3.11
CA ILE A 183 -3.58 -16.32 -4.20
C ILE A 183 -4.32 -15.03 -3.81
N PRO A 184 -3.60 -13.97 -3.41
CA PRO A 184 -4.21 -12.73 -2.96
C PRO A 184 -4.83 -11.93 -4.12
N GLY A 185 -6.00 -11.36 -3.86
CA GLY A 185 -6.68 -10.47 -4.78
C GLY A 185 -7.81 -9.67 -4.15
N SER A 186 -8.55 -8.98 -5.01
CA SER A 186 -9.77 -8.25 -4.66
C SER A 186 -10.81 -8.45 -5.76
N ILE A 187 -12.08 -8.42 -5.38
CA ILE A 187 -13.23 -8.53 -6.29
C ILE A 187 -14.06 -7.26 -6.22
N SER A 188 -14.58 -6.83 -7.36
CA SER A 188 -15.53 -5.73 -7.44
C SER A 188 -16.60 -5.99 -8.50
N VAL A 189 -17.84 -5.59 -8.20
CA VAL A 189 -18.90 -5.48 -9.22
C VAL A 189 -18.75 -4.14 -9.93
N LEU A 190 -18.36 -4.16 -11.20
CA LEU A 190 -18.19 -2.96 -12.00
C LEU A 190 -19.53 -2.40 -12.47
N ARG A 191 -20.47 -3.28 -12.81
CA ARG A 191 -21.83 -2.92 -13.25
C ARG A 191 -22.82 -4.03 -12.89
N ALA A 192 -24.05 -3.63 -12.62
CA ALA A 192 -25.18 -4.53 -12.42
C ALA A 192 -26.35 -4.13 -13.32
N LEU A 193 -27.06 -5.14 -13.83
CA LEU A 193 -28.37 -5.00 -14.46
C LEU A 193 -29.41 -5.64 -13.54
N SER A 194 -30.53 -4.96 -13.32
CA SER A 194 -31.69 -5.46 -12.59
C SER A 194 -32.85 -5.73 -13.53
N ASP A 195 -33.71 -6.66 -13.11
CA ASP A 195 -34.99 -6.99 -13.77
C ASP A 195 -34.87 -7.20 -15.29
N THR A 196 -33.85 -7.95 -15.70
CA THR A 196 -33.72 -8.32 -17.12
C THR A 196 -34.62 -9.53 -17.41
N HIS A 197 -35.04 -9.65 -18.67
CA HIS A 197 -35.78 -10.81 -19.13
C HIS A 197 -35.15 -11.34 -20.41
N PRO A 198 -35.06 -12.68 -20.57
CA PRO A 198 -34.48 -13.24 -21.78
C PRO A 198 -35.39 -13.01 -22.98
N ALA A 199 -34.77 -12.74 -24.13
CA ALA A 199 -35.46 -12.79 -25.41
C ALA A 199 -35.23 -14.20 -26.00
N ALA A 200 -36.26 -15.04 -25.97
CA ALA A 200 -36.14 -16.47 -26.25
C ALA A 200 -35.07 -17.14 -25.37
N THR A 201 -33.98 -17.65 -25.95
CA THR A 201 -32.86 -18.28 -25.21
C THR A 201 -31.73 -17.31 -24.88
N GLN A 202 -31.84 -16.04 -25.31
CA GLN A 202 -30.76 -15.06 -25.20
C GLN A 202 -30.90 -14.24 -23.92
N GLY A 203 -29.86 -14.24 -23.09
CA GLY A 203 -29.72 -13.31 -21.97
C GLY A 203 -29.20 -11.94 -22.41
N PRO A 204 -28.99 -11.00 -21.47
CA PRO A 204 -28.49 -9.66 -21.78
C PRO A 204 -27.16 -9.68 -22.51
N VAL A 205 -26.99 -8.78 -23.47
CA VAL A 205 -25.73 -8.57 -24.19
C VAL A 205 -25.03 -7.35 -23.62
N TRP A 206 -23.78 -7.51 -23.17
CA TRP A 206 -23.01 -6.41 -22.59
C TRP A 206 -22.21 -5.70 -23.67
N TYR A 207 -22.31 -4.37 -23.70
CA TYR A 207 -21.44 -3.51 -24.51
C TYR A 207 -20.50 -2.72 -23.60
N VAL A 208 -19.20 -3.00 -23.68
CA VAL A 208 -18.17 -2.28 -22.93
C VAL A 208 -17.21 -1.65 -23.94
N GLY A 209 -17.10 -0.31 -23.91
CA GLY A 209 -16.25 0.42 -24.87
C GLY A 209 -16.67 0.24 -26.35
N GLY A 210 -17.96 0.00 -26.61
CA GLY A 210 -18.50 -0.21 -27.97
C GLY A 210 -18.31 -1.63 -28.52
N ARG A 211 -17.81 -2.58 -27.73
CA ARG A 211 -17.66 -4.00 -28.11
C ARG A 211 -18.49 -4.91 -27.23
N THR A 212 -18.98 -6.00 -27.81
CA THR A 212 -19.68 -7.05 -27.07
C THR A 212 -18.72 -7.85 -26.21
N VAL A 213 -19.11 -8.14 -24.96
CA VAL A 213 -18.33 -8.94 -23.99
C VAL A 213 -19.15 -10.06 -23.33
#